data_AF-A0A1C5N613-F1
#
_entry.id   AF-A0A1C5N613-F1
#
_cell.length_a   1.000
_cell.length_b   1.000
_cell.length_c   1.000
_cell.angle_alpha   90.00
_cell.angle_beta   90.00
_cell.angle_gamma   90.00
#
_symmetry.space_group_name_H-M   'P 1'
#
loop_
_entity.id
_entity.type
_entity.pdbx_description
1 polymer ?
#
loop_
_entity_poly.entity_id
_entity_poly.type
_entity_poly.pdbx_seq_one_letter_code
_entity_poly.pdbx_strand_id
1 'polypeptide(L)'
;MEANLIDRDVAEDYFGCSDWEILAKETLREVPLVDAVPVVRCINCKYKGVLWRETICDHPNGMLHKVKPDDFCSYGKRKEAKLFEQREGDQHGQTENLRGAGG
;
A
#
# COMPACT_ATOMS: atom_id res chain seq x y z
N MET A 1 0.65 -2.47 17.66
CA MET A 1 0.82 -1.30 16.77
C MET A 1 1.12 -1.87 15.40
N GLU A 2 0.22 -1.73 14.43
CA GLU A 2 0.51 -2.11 13.04
C GLU A 2 1.35 -1.00 12.43
N ALA A 3 2.52 -1.33 11.90
CA ALA A 3 3.39 -0.37 11.25
C ALA A 3 2.93 -0.18 9.81
N ASN A 4 2.46 1.03 9.47
CA ASN A 4 2.28 1.44 8.08
C ASN A 4 3.65 1.88 7.56
N LEU A 5 4.17 1.15 6.58
CA LEU A 5 5.44 1.43 5.93
C LEU A 5 5.21 2.53 4.89
N ILE A 6 6.17 3.45 4.78
CA ILE A 6 6.20 4.51 3.78
C ILE A 6 7.55 4.42 3.06
N ASP A 7 7.54 4.49 1.74
CA ASP A 7 8.76 4.54 0.96
C ASP A 7 9.48 5.87 1.17
N ARG A 8 10.82 5.87 1.11
CA ARG A 8 11.62 7.06 1.43
C ARG A 8 11.32 8.23 0.49
N ASP A 9 11.21 7.96 -0.80
CA ASP A 9 10.89 8.96 -1.82
C ASP A 9 9.53 9.62 -1.55
N VAL A 10 8.51 8.80 -1.24
CA VAL A 10 7.19 9.29 -0.85
C VAL A 10 7.27 10.12 0.43
N ALA A 11 8.08 9.71 1.42
CA ALA A 11 8.26 10.45 2.66
C ALA A 11 8.97 11.80 2.43
N GLU A 12 9.96 11.88 1.53
CA GLU A 12 10.67 13.13 1.21
C GLU A 12 9.74 14.17 0.58
N ASP A 13 8.75 13.77 -0.21
CA ASP A 13 7.81 14.69 -0.86
C ASP A 13 6.90 15.45 0.13
N TYR A 14 6.71 14.94 1.36
CA TYR A 14 5.91 15.63 2.40
C TYR A 14 6.61 16.86 3.00
N PHE A 15 7.91 16.97 2.85
CA PHE A 15 8.71 18.05 3.44
C PHE A 15 9.10 19.05 2.33
N GLY A 16 9.08 20.37 2.53
CA GLY A 16 9.56 21.24 1.44
C GLY A 16 9.39 22.76 1.56
N CYS A 17 8.79 23.28 2.62
CA CYS A 17 8.36 24.67 2.67
C CYS A 17 9.05 25.48 3.78
N SER A 18 9.55 24.83 4.83
CA SER A 18 10.17 25.49 5.99
C SER A 18 11.55 24.94 6.33
N ASP A 19 12.37 25.75 7.03
CA ASP A 19 13.71 25.36 7.51
C ASP A 19 13.68 24.06 8.34
N TRP A 20 12.61 23.85 9.11
CA TRP A 20 12.39 22.63 9.88
C TRP A 20 12.18 21.39 9.00
N GLU A 21 11.46 21.54 7.89
CA GLU A 21 11.22 20.46 6.93
C GLU A 21 12.47 20.13 6.11
N ILE A 22 13.32 21.14 5.83
CA ILE A 22 14.63 20.93 5.20
C ILE A 22 15.52 20.07 6.11
N LEU A 23 15.59 20.39 7.41
CA LEU A 23 16.35 19.59 8.38
C LEU A 23 15.79 18.17 8.53
N ALA A 24 14.46 18.01 8.49
CA ALA A 24 13.80 16.71 8.52
C ALA A 24 14.20 15.85 7.30
N LYS A 25 14.29 16.43 6.09
CA LYS A 25 14.78 15.71 4.89
C LYS A 25 16.20 15.20 5.06
N GLU A 26 17.10 16.05 5.54
CA GLU A 26 18.50 15.68 5.71
C GLU A 26 18.62 14.53 6.73
N THR A 27 17.88 14.63 7.84
CA THR A 27 17.78 13.55 8.83
C THR A 27 17.24 12.27 8.19
N LEU A 28 16.19 12.36 7.36
CA LEU A 28 15.59 11.21 6.69
C LEU A 28 16.58 10.49 5.78
N ARG A 29 17.52 11.23 5.16
CA ARG A 29 18.57 10.72 4.27
C ARG A 29 19.73 10.04 5.00
N GLU A 30 20.03 10.50 6.22
CA GLU A 30 21.06 9.90 7.06
C GLU A 30 20.59 8.66 7.84
N VAL A 31 19.29 8.55 8.13
CA VAL A 31 18.74 7.39 8.85
C VAL A 31 18.84 6.12 7.99
N PRO A 32 19.42 5.03 8.51
CA PRO A 32 19.47 3.76 7.79
C PRO A 32 18.05 3.19 7.61
N LEU A 33 17.72 2.85 6.37
CA LEU A 33 16.44 2.21 6.05
C LEU A 33 16.53 0.70 6.24
N VAL A 34 15.43 0.11 6.68
CA VAL A 34 15.23 -1.34 6.63
C VAL A 34 14.36 -1.66 5.41
N ASP A 35 14.75 -2.67 4.65
CA ASP A 35 13.87 -3.24 3.62
C ASP A 35 12.76 -4.05 4.31
N ALA A 36 11.58 -3.44 4.39
CA ALA A 36 10.46 -3.99 5.12
C ALA A 36 9.49 -4.70 4.18
N VAL A 37 9.43 -6.03 4.27
CA VAL A 37 8.48 -6.84 3.52
C VAL A 37 7.22 -7.07 4.35
N PRO A 38 6.01 -6.80 3.83
CA PRO A 38 4.78 -7.05 4.58
C PRO A 38 4.59 -8.54 4.84
N VAL A 39 4.50 -8.92 6.12
CA VAL A 39 4.18 -10.30 6.50
C VAL A 39 2.68 -10.56 6.36
N VAL A 40 2.32 -11.61 5.61
CA VAL A 40 0.92 -11.99 5.41
C VAL A 40 0.68 -13.32 6.10
N ARG A 41 -0.37 -13.40 6.92
CA ARG A 41 -0.83 -14.69 7.45
C ARG A 41 -1.25 -15.58 6.30
N CYS A 42 -0.87 -16.84 6.33
CA CYS A 42 -1.13 -17.78 5.24
C CYS A 42 -2.62 -17.84 4.86
N ILE A 43 -3.53 -17.70 5.83
CA ILE A 43 -4.99 -17.68 5.59
C ILE A 43 -5.44 -16.52 4.66
N ASN A 44 -4.73 -15.39 4.71
CA ASN A 44 -4.99 -14.18 3.91
C ASN A 44 -4.09 -14.10 2.67
N CYS A 45 -3.19 -15.07 2.48
CA CYS A 45 -2.30 -15.13 1.34
C CYS A 45 -3.05 -15.60 0.09
N LYS A 46 -2.67 -15.07 -1.07
CA LYS A 46 -3.19 -15.52 -2.37
C LYS A 46 -2.81 -16.96 -2.71
N TYR A 47 -1.71 -17.45 -2.14
CA TYR A 47 -1.22 -18.82 -2.29
C TYR A 47 -1.84 -19.79 -1.26
N LYS A 48 -2.93 -19.39 -0.59
CA LYS A 48 -3.63 -20.28 0.33
C LYS A 48 -4.33 -21.39 -0.43
N GLY A 49 -3.90 -22.63 -0.18
CA GLY A 49 -4.51 -23.84 -0.72
C GLY A 49 -5.34 -24.59 0.30
N VAL A 50 -6.07 -25.60 -0.17
CA VAL A 50 -6.74 -26.61 0.67
C VAL A 50 -6.56 -27.98 0.05
N LEU A 51 -6.03 -28.91 0.83
CA LEU A 51 -5.88 -30.31 0.43
C LEU A 51 -6.37 -31.20 1.58
N TRP A 52 -7.21 -32.20 1.29
CA TRP A 52 -7.78 -33.11 2.31
C TRP A 52 -8.42 -32.41 3.52
N ARG A 53 -9.10 -31.26 3.30
CA ARG A 53 -9.68 -30.38 4.33
C ARG A 53 -8.66 -29.67 5.24
N GLU A 54 -7.38 -29.70 4.91
CA GLU A 54 -6.33 -28.98 5.61
C GLU A 54 -5.85 -27.77 4.79
N THR A 55 -5.47 -26.70 5.48
CA THR A 55 -4.85 -25.53 4.84
C THR A 55 -3.41 -25.85 4.47
N ILE A 56 -3.02 -25.55 3.24
CA ILE A 56 -1.66 -25.71 2.73
C ILE A 56 -1.18 -24.43 2.03
N CYS A 57 0.09 -24.40 1.64
CA CYS A 57 0.67 -23.35 0.80
C CYS A 57 0.82 -23.86 -0.65
N ASP A 58 0.14 -23.22 -1.61
CA ASP A 58 0.22 -23.54 -3.04
C ASP A 58 1.36 -22.81 -3.76
N HIS A 59 2.20 -22.06 -3.03
CA HIS A 59 3.38 -21.45 -3.62
C HIS A 59 4.35 -22.55 -4.09
N PRO A 60 5.00 -22.45 -5.26
CA PRO A 60 5.93 -23.47 -5.76
C PRO A 60 7.06 -23.81 -4.79
N ASN A 61 7.50 -22.82 -4.01
CA ASN A 61 8.50 -22.95 -2.95
C ASN A 61 7.87 -22.97 -1.54
N GLY A 62 6.58 -23.26 -1.45
CA GLY A 62 5.83 -23.31 -0.20
C GLY A 62 6.16 -24.57 0.61
N MET A 63 5.89 -24.51 1.92
CA MET A 63 5.97 -25.72 2.74
C MET A 63 4.82 -26.67 2.38
N LEU A 64 5.14 -27.95 2.17
CA LEU A 64 4.16 -29.01 1.90
C LEU A 64 3.46 -29.55 3.16
N HIS A 65 3.62 -28.86 4.30
CA HIS A 65 2.99 -29.21 5.56
C HIS A 65 1.68 -28.45 5.77
N LYS A 66 0.86 -28.98 6.67
CA LYS A 66 -0.32 -28.28 7.17
C LYS A 66 0.07 -26.93 7.74
N VAL A 67 -0.59 -25.89 7.24
CA VAL A 67 -0.40 -24.51 7.66
C VAL A 67 -1.40 -24.17 8.76
N LYS A 68 -0.92 -23.63 9.87
CA LYS A 68 -1.76 -23.13 10.95
C LYS A 68 -2.37 -21.77 10.59
N PRO A 69 -3.54 -21.42 11.15
CA PRO A 69 -4.20 -20.14 10.85
C PRO A 69 -3.34 -18.91 11.17
N ASP A 70 -2.45 -19.02 12.17
CA ASP A 70 -1.57 -17.97 12.64
C ASP A 70 -0.17 -17.98 11.99
N ASP A 71 0.14 -18.97 11.15
CA ASP A 71 1.42 -19.02 10.43
C ASP A 71 1.54 -17.85 9.43
N PHE A 72 2.75 -17.31 9.33
CA PHE A 72 3.11 -16.30 8.36
C PHE A 72 3.73 -16.93 7.12
N CYS A 73 3.41 -16.38 5.94
CA CYS A 73 3.95 -16.84 4.67
C CYS A 73 5.15 -15.98 4.28
N SER A 74 6.33 -16.57 4.11
CA SER A 74 7.53 -15.87 3.60
C SER A 74 7.36 -15.35 2.17
N TYR A 75 6.45 -15.95 1.40
CA TYR A 75 6.06 -15.52 0.05
C TYR A 75 4.70 -14.82 0.03
N GLY A 76 4.29 -14.31 1.19
CA GLY A 76 2.97 -13.76 1.44
C GLY A 76 2.64 -12.63 0.48
N LYS A 77 1.63 -12.84 -0.38
CA LYS A 77 1.01 -11.76 -1.15
C LYS A 77 -0.46 -11.72 -0.75
N ARG A 78 -0.95 -10.56 -0.32
CA ARG A 78 -2.37 -10.40 0.02
C ARG A 78 -3.21 -10.74 -1.21
N LYS A 79 -4.38 -11.34 -0.99
CA LYS A 79 -5.42 -11.41 -2.04
C LYS A 79 -5.74 -9.98 -2.43
N GLU A 80 -5.76 -9.67 -3.72
CA GLU A 80 -6.06 -8.33 -4.22
C GLU A 80 -7.37 -7.86 -3.60
N ALA A 81 -7.34 -6.71 -2.93
CA ALA A 81 -8.57 -6.02 -2.59
C ALA A 81 -9.14 -5.52 -3.92
N LYS A 82 -10.40 -5.86 -4.21
CA LYS A 82 -11.13 -5.18 -5.29
C LYS A 82 -11.14 -3.70 -4.90
N LEU A 83 -10.33 -2.88 -5.55
CA LEU A 83 -10.37 -1.44 -5.41
C LEU A 83 -11.80 -1.02 -5.78
N PHE A 84 -12.56 -0.53 -4.81
CA PHE A 84 -13.79 0.18 -5.10
C PHE A 84 -13.36 1.48 -5.78
N GLU A 85 -13.53 1.55 -7.10
CA GLU A 85 -13.37 2.79 -7.87
C GLU A 85 -14.29 3.85 -7.27
N GLN A 86 -13.69 4.81 -6.57
CA GLN A 86 -14.37 6.06 -6.24
C GLN A 86 -14.53 6.84 -7.54
N ARG A 87 -15.78 7.11 -7.89
CA ARG A 87 -16.16 7.92 -9.04
C ARG A 87 -15.68 9.35 -8.79
N GLU A 88 -14.53 9.70 -9.37
CA GLU A 88 -14.11 11.08 -9.59
C GLU A 88 -15.02 11.68 -10.65
N GLY A 89 -15.88 12.61 -10.25
CA GLY A 89 -16.71 13.37 -11.18
C GLY A 89 -17.80 14.14 -10.45
N ASP A 90 -17.46 15.30 -9.88
CA ASP A 90 -18.36 16.45 -10.01
C ASP A 90 -17.71 17.81 -9.68
N GLN A 91 -17.62 18.63 -10.74
CA GLN A 91 -17.75 20.09 -10.79
C GLN A 91 -16.68 20.99 -10.12
N HIS A 92 -15.63 21.29 -10.89
CA HIS A 92 -14.93 22.58 -10.80
C HIS A 92 -15.74 23.67 -11.51
N GLY A 93 -15.77 24.84 -10.88
CA GLY A 93 -16.68 25.96 -11.14
C GLY A 93 -16.69 26.50 -12.57
N GLN A 94 -17.90 26.78 -13.05
CA GLN A 94 -18.11 27.64 -14.21
C GLN A 94 -17.89 29.09 -13.77
N THR A 95 -16.81 29.70 -14.25
CA THR A 95 -16.63 31.15 -14.19
C THR A 95 -17.57 31.81 -15.18
N GLU A 96 -18.29 32.82 -14.69
CA GLU A 96 -19.24 33.62 -15.45
C GLU A 96 -18.51 34.38 -16.57
N ASN A 97 -18.87 34.11 -17.82
CA ASN A 97 -18.36 34.82 -18.98
C ASN A 97 -19.45 35.77 -19.50
N LEU A 98 -19.52 36.96 -18.89
CA LEU A 98 -20.27 38.09 -19.42
C LEU A 98 -19.50 38.71 -20.59
N ARG A 99 -19.90 38.39 -21.83
CA ARG A 99 -19.56 39.20 -23.02
C ARG A 99 -20.61 39.03 -24.13
N GLY A 100 -21.40 40.07 -24.29
CA GLY A 100 -21.76 40.69 -25.56
C GLY A 100 -22.53 39.87 -26.60
N ALA A 101 -23.83 40.12 -26.70
CA ALA A 101 -24.55 40.06 -27.97
C ALA A 101 -25.35 41.36 -28.10
N GLY A 102 -24.88 42.24 -28.97
CA GLY A 102 -25.67 43.36 -29.48
C GLY A 102 -26.71 42.85 -30.47
N GLY A 103 -27.85 43.54 -30.48
CA GLY A 103 -28.94 43.46 -31.44
C GLY A 103 -29.77 44.72 -31.32
#